data_AF-A0A318SLG9-F1
#
_entry.id   AF-A0A318SLG9-F1
#
_cell.length_a   1.000
_cell.length_b   1.000
_cell.length_c   1.000
_cell.angle_alpha   90.00
_cell.angle_beta   90.00
_cell.angle_gamma   90.00
#
_symmetry.space_group_name_H-M   'P 1'
#
loop_
_entity.id
_entity.type
_entity.pdbx_description
1 polymer ?
#
loop_
_entity_poly.entity_id
_entity_poly.type
_entity_poly.pdbx_seq_one_letter_code
_entity_poly.pdbx_strand_id
1 'polypeptide(L)'
;MPYDRGVTFRNIWAAAVSLHGPAGCTASQVTPPSHGTKKMPFTRPAYSTLLLRLRPLGLCISIACGSAYSATPSPELPAATPVESHETAPQDGHEWGYTGPGGTDHWADLAKENELCRKGQQNSPVDLENPIRAELGPLRLDYRAVPLAVRNTGHSIQVDLPGGGGMRVGGRQYEALQIHFHHPSEHLLNGRRFPMEAHIVHKGPDGTLGVLAIFFETGTPNRAFQRVLDAMPHKAGQTRPVEKATVRGSDFLPVQKDLAFYRYEGSLTTPPCTETVDWVVLSQPLQVSAAQIDAFEQVYPFNARPLQELHRRFLLKSR
;
A
#
# COMPACT_ATOMS: atom_id res chain seq x y z
N MET A 1 16.58 -45.59 35.43
CA MET A 1 16.86 -44.50 36.38
C MET A 1 16.22 -43.23 35.85
N PRO A 2 15.22 -42.65 36.53
CA PRO A 2 14.84 -41.27 36.26
C PRO A 2 14.94 -40.41 37.53
N TYR A 3 15.55 -39.24 37.41
CA TYR A 3 15.51 -38.20 38.42
C TYR A 3 14.52 -37.14 37.96
N ASP A 4 13.44 -37.03 38.72
CA ASP A 4 12.33 -36.10 38.62
C ASP A 4 12.65 -34.86 39.47
N ARG A 5 12.44 -33.65 38.92
CA ARG A 5 12.23 -32.42 39.71
C ARG A 5 11.39 -31.42 38.93
N GLY A 6 10.09 -31.44 39.22
CA GLY A 6 9.18 -30.32 38.99
C GLY A 6 9.49 -29.14 39.92
N VAL A 7 9.20 -27.94 39.42
CA VAL A 7 9.07 -26.72 40.23
C VAL A 7 7.69 -26.15 39.95
N THR A 8 6.87 -26.11 40.99
CA THR A 8 5.55 -25.49 41.05
C THR A 8 5.68 -24.07 41.60
N PHE A 9 5.10 -23.08 40.93
CA PHE A 9 4.88 -21.75 41.50
C PHE A 9 3.45 -21.64 42.02
N ARG A 10 3.33 -21.31 43.31
CA ARG A 10 2.09 -21.11 44.05
C ARG A 10 1.50 -19.73 43.79
N ASN A 11 0.19 -19.69 43.58
CA ASN A 11 -0.69 -18.54 43.76
C ASN A 11 -0.78 -18.14 45.24
N ILE A 12 -0.78 -16.83 45.54
CA ILE A 12 -1.21 -16.28 46.83
C ILE A 12 -2.20 -15.14 46.56
N TRP A 13 -3.32 -15.18 47.30
CA TRP A 13 -4.43 -14.24 47.30
C TRP A 13 -4.22 -13.07 48.28
N ALA A 14 -4.79 -11.92 47.90
CA ALA A 14 -5.50 -10.88 48.67
C ALA A 14 -4.85 -10.13 49.86
N ALA A 15 -4.99 -8.80 49.83
CA ALA A 15 -5.81 -8.04 50.80
C ALA A 15 -6.08 -6.60 50.32
N ALA A 16 -7.31 -6.15 50.53
CA ALA A 16 -7.81 -4.79 50.29
C ALA A 16 -7.66 -3.92 51.55
N VAL A 17 -7.53 -2.59 51.38
CA VAL A 17 -7.97 -1.59 52.37
C VAL A 17 -8.53 -0.36 51.63
N SER A 18 -9.72 0.05 52.08
CA SER A 18 -10.50 1.21 51.68
C SER A 18 -10.47 2.23 52.82
N LEU A 19 -10.37 3.54 52.55
CA LEU A 19 -10.76 4.62 53.48
C LEU A 19 -11.16 5.91 52.73
N HIS A 20 -12.49 6.16 52.71
CA HIS A 20 -13.24 7.38 53.07
C HIS A 20 -12.76 8.80 52.65
N GLY A 21 -13.71 9.58 52.09
CA GLY A 21 -13.62 10.95 51.54
C GLY A 21 -13.50 12.11 52.55
N PRO A 22 -14.11 13.33 52.38
CA PRO A 22 -15.25 13.69 51.51
C PRO A 22 -15.21 15.07 50.78
N ALA A 23 -16.27 15.29 49.99
CA ALA A 23 -17.05 16.53 49.74
C ALA A 23 -16.42 17.77 49.05
N GLY A 24 -17.11 18.23 48.00
CA GLY A 24 -16.93 19.55 47.39
C GLY A 24 -17.76 19.76 46.13
N CYS A 25 -19.09 19.84 46.27
CA CYS A 25 -19.99 20.33 45.21
C CYS A 25 -19.92 21.86 45.11
N THR A 26 -19.75 22.40 43.90
CA THR A 26 -20.34 23.70 43.53
C THR A 26 -20.82 23.65 42.09
N ALA A 27 -22.13 23.65 41.94
CA ALA A 27 -22.81 23.98 40.70
C ALA A 27 -22.71 25.50 40.49
N SER A 28 -22.36 25.92 39.28
CA SER A 28 -22.61 27.29 38.84
C SER A 28 -23.49 27.22 37.59
N GLN A 29 -24.75 27.56 37.80
CA GLN A 29 -25.73 27.79 36.76
C GLN A 29 -25.36 29.09 36.04
N VAL A 30 -25.17 29.03 34.74
CA VAL A 30 -25.25 30.21 33.88
C VAL A 30 -26.49 30.05 33.02
N THR A 31 -27.49 30.87 33.34
CA THR A 31 -28.75 31.05 32.64
C THR A 31 -28.54 31.51 31.20
N PRO A 32 -29.33 31.02 30.22
CA PRO A 32 -29.30 31.51 28.84
C PRO A 32 -30.15 32.79 28.69
N PRO A 33 -29.74 33.78 27.89
CA PRO A 33 -30.64 34.86 27.52
C PRO A 33 -31.51 34.46 26.31
N SER A 34 -32.81 34.43 26.58
CA SER A 34 -33.96 34.92 25.80
C SER A 34 -34.00 34.79 24.27
N HIS A 35 -35.09 34.17 23.82
CA HIS A 35 -35.67 34.26 22.48
C HIS A 35 -35.75 35.70 21.92
N GLY A 36 -35.16 35.89 20.75
CA GLY A 36 -35.46 36.98 19.83
C GLY A 36 -35.93 36.42 18.49
N THR A 37 -37.24 36.30 18.30
CA THR A 37 -37.84 36.05 16.99
C THR A 37 -37.65 37.27 16.10
N LYS A 38 -36.74 37.20 15.13
CA LYS A 38 -36.73 38.14 13.99
C LYS A 38 -37.19 37.44 12.72
N LYS A 39 -38.34 37.94 12.25
CA LYS A 39 -39.04 37.55 11.04
C LYS A 39 -38.13 37.70 9.81
N MET A 40 -38.12 36.69 8.94
CA MET A 40 -37.64 36.81 7.57
C MET A 40 -38.54 37.78 6.78
N PRO A 41 -38.00 38.78 6.07
CA PRO A 41 -38.75 39.46 5.03
C PRO A 41 -38.70 38.63 3.75
N PHE A 42 -39.84 38.06 3.41
CA PHE A 42 -40.15 37.44 2.13
C PHE A 42 -40.32 38.58 1.10
N THR A 43 -39.33 38.83 0.25
CA THR A 43 -39.49 39.74 -0.90
C THR A 43 -39.66 38.91 -2.17
N ARG A 44 -40.87 39.00 -2.73
CA ARG A 44 -41.25 38.45 -4.04
C ARG A 44 -40.55 39.23 -5.17
N PRO A 45 -39.99 38.61 -6.21
CA PRO A 45 -39.69 39.32 -7.44
C PRO A 45 -40.96 39.49 -8.28
N ALA A 46 -41.02 40.63 -8.96
CA ALA A 46 -42.14 41.11 -9.76
C ALA A 46 -42.43 40.22 -10.97
N TYR A 47 -43.72 39.99 -11.24
CA TYR A 47 -44.22 39.45 -12.50
C TYR A 47 -44.14 40.55 -13.57
N SER A 48 -43.29 40.36 -14.57
CA SER A 48 -43.31 41.15 -15.80
C SER A 48 -44.15 40.42 -16.84
N THR A 49 -45.24 41.05 -17.26
CA THR A 49 -46.14 40.63 -18.34
C THR A 49 -45.39 40.60 -19.67
N LEU A 50 -45.12 39.39 -20.19
CA LEU A 50 -44.60 39.19 -21.53
C LEU A 50 -45.77 39.13 -22.53
N LEU A 51 -45.91 40.18 -23.34
CA LEU A 51 -46.82 40.24 -24.48
C LEU A 51 -46.39 39.23 -25.56
N LEU A 52 -47.28 38.29 -25.87
CA LEU A 52 -47.13 37.31 -26.94
C LEU A 52 -47.27 38.02 -28.30
N ARG A 53 -46.15 38.31 -28.99
CA ARG A 53 -46.16 38.67 -30.41
C ARG A 53 -45.88 37.42 -31.25
N LEU A 54 -46.93 36.92 -31.90
CA LEU A 54 -46.84 35.89 -32.94
C LEU A 54 -46.00 36.41 -34.11
N ARG A 55 -44.95 35.68 -34.47
CA ARG A 55 -44.19 35.85 -35.73
C ARG A 55 -44.36 34.58 -36.58
N PRO A 56 -44.43 34.71 -37.92
CA PRO A 56 -44.78 33.61 -38.81
C PRO A 56 -43.66 32.56 -38.86
N LEU A 57 -44.05 31.29 -38.96
CA LEU A 57 -43.14 30.16 -39.18
C LEU A 57 -42.37 30.34 -40.49
N GLY A 58 -41.08 30.66 -40.38
CA GLY A 58 -40.11 30.42 -41.44
C GLY A 58 -39.63 28.98 -41.36
N LEU A 59 -39.87 28.21 -42.42
CA LEU A 59 -39.39 26.84 -42.58
C LEU A 59 -37.86 26.85 -42.72
N CYS A 60 -37.13 26.69 -41.61
CA CYS A 60 -35.70 26.38 -41.63
C CYS A 60 -35.53 24.89 -41.92
N ILE A 61 -35.10 24.57 -43.13
CA ILE A 61 -34.58 23.25 -43.48
C ILE A 61 -33.25 23.10 -42.71
N SER A 62 -33.31 22.51 -41.52
CA SER A 62 -32.12 22.05 -40.82
C SER A 62 -31.60 20.82 -41.54
N ILE A 63 -30.53 20.98 -42.30
CA ILE A 63 -29.70 19.88 -42.75
C ILE A 63 -29.16 19.21 -41.48
N ALA A 64 -29.72 18.05 -41.14
CA ALA A 64 -29.16 17.18 -40.12
C ALA A 64 -27.81 16.67 -40.64
N CYS A 65 -26.74 17.42 -40.36
CA CYS A 65 -25.40 16.90 -40.46
C CYS A 65 -25.28 15.85 -39.36
N GLY A 66 -25.45 14.58 -39.74
CA GLY A 66 -25.17 13.45 -38.86
C GLY A 66 -23.68 13.47 -38.54
N SER A 67 -23.30 14.19 -37.49
CA SER A 67 -22.00 14.00 -36.86
C SER A 67 -22.02 12.63 -36.23
N ALA A 68 -21.52 11.63 -36.97
CA ALA A 68 -21.06 10.40 -36.38
C ALA A 68 -20.03 10.78 -35.31
N TYR A 69 -20.44 10.71 -34.04
CA TYR A 69 -19.50 10.61 -32.95
C TYR A 69 -18.82 9.25 -33.14
N SER A 70 -17.73 9.25 -33.89
CA SER A 70 -16.77 8.16 -33.88
C SER A 70 -16.32 8.05 -32.43
N ALA A 71 -16.80 7.03 -31.72
CA ALA A 71 -16.26 6.66 -30.43
C ALA A 71 -14.77 6.45 -30.65
N THR A 72 -13.94 7.35 -30.12
CA THR A 72 -12.50 7.15 -30.12
C THR A 72 -12.26 5.82 -29.43
N PRO A 73 -11.60 4.84 -30.09
CA PRO A 73 -11.30 3.58 -29.43
C PRO A 73 -10.57 3.91 -28.12
N SER A 74 -11.05 3.35 -27.01
CA SER A 74 -10.30 3.43 -25.75
C SER A 74 -8.89 2.96 -26.03
N PRO A 75 -7.85 3.65 -25.55
CA PRO A 75 -6.48 3.26 -25.80
C PRO A 75 -6.33 1.79 -25.45
N GLU A 76 -5.93 1.00 -26.44
CA GLU A 76 -5.71 -0.43 -26.28
C GLU A 76 -4.66 -0.61 -25.19
N LEU A 77 -5.01 -1.39 -24.16
CA LEU A 77 -4.12 -1.61 -23.03
C LEU A 77 -2.84 -2.28 -23.54
N PRO A 78 -1.65 -1.87 -23.07
CA PRO A 78 -0.40 -2.50 -23.50
C PRO A 78 -0.44 -4.00 -23.20
N ALA A 79 0.03 -4.80 -24.15
CA ALA A 79 0.21 -6.23 -23.93
C ALA A 79 1.19 -6.44 -22.77
N ALA A 80 0.82 -7.29 -21.81
CA ALA A 80 1.64 -7.60 -20.64
C ALA A 80 2.83 -8.49 -21.06
N THR A 81 3.93 -7.88 -21.49
CA THR A 81 5.23 -8.56 -21.49
C THR A 81 5.67 -8.76 -20.04
N PRO A 82 6.11 -9.96 -19.64
CA PRO A 82 6.54 -10.22 -18.26
C PRO A 82 7.60 -9.21 -17.83
N VAL A 83 7.35 -8.50 -16.73
CA VAL A 83 8.36 -7.65 -16.11
C VAL A 83 9.24 -8.54 -15.26
N GLU A 84 10.56 -8.46 -15.47
CA GLU A 84 11.53 -9.25 -14.72
C GLU A 84 11.34 -9.00 -13.21
N SER A 85 11.24 -10.09 -12.43
CA SER A 85 11.31 -9.98 -10.97
C SER A 85 12.68 -9.37 -10.64
N HIS A 86 12.74 -8.35 -9.78
CA HIS A 86 14.00 -7.70 -9.39
C HIS A 86 14.81 -8.59 -8.41
N GLU A 87 14.54 -9.88 -8.44
CA GLU A 87 15.13 -10.94 -7.63
C GLU A 87 16.21 -11.64 -8.46
N THR A 88 17.31 -12.07 -7.84
CA THR A 88 18.28 -12.92 -8.55
C THR A 88 17.67 -14.26 -8.91
N ALA A 89 17.83 -14.66 -10.19
CA ALA A 89 17.54 -16.03 -10.62
C ALA A 89 18.48 -17.03 -9.93
N PRO A 90 18.06 -18.28 -9.69
CA PRO A 90 18.92 -19.30 -9.07
C PRO A 90 20.26 -19.44 -9.81
N GLN A 91 21.36 -19.35 -9.09
CA GLN A 91 22.72 -19.60 -9.61
C GLN A 91 23.30 -20.85 -8.95
N ASP A 92 24.04 -21.66 -9.72
CA ASP A 92 24.90 -22.75 -9.25
C ASP A 92 24.26 -23.75 -8.25
N GLY A 93 22.96 -24.03 -8.39
CA GLY A 93 22.26 -25.03 -7.58
C GLY A 93 21.84 -24.56 -6.17
N HIS A 94 22.00 -23.27 -5.87
CA HIS A 94 21.60 -22.67 -4.61
C HIS A 94 20.41 -21.73 -4.81
N GLU A 95 19.19 -22.31 -4.82
CA GLU A 95 17.93 -21.56 -4.82
C GLU A 95 17.78 -20.80 -3.49
N TRP A 96 17.58 -19.48 -3.57
CA TRP A 96 17.32 -18.68 -2.38
C TRP A 96 15.85 -18.82 -1.96
N GLY A 97 15.58 -18.59 -0.69
CA GLY A 97 14.24 -18.58 -0.12
C GLY A 97 14.24 -17.92 1.24
N TYR A 98 13.16 -18.07 2.00
CA TYR A 98 13.03 -17.42 3.29
C TYR A 98 13.39 -18.31 4.49
N THR A 99 13.57 -19.62 4.25
CA THR A 99 13.86 -20.61 5.30
C THR A 99 14.83 -21.69 4.79
N GLY A 100 15.37 -22.49 5.71
CA GLY A 100 16.22 -23.63 5.38
C GLY A 100 17.56 -23.23 4.75
N PRO A 101 18.19 -24.12 3.95
CA PRO A 101 19.53 -23.88 3.38
C PRO A 101 19.62 -22.68 2.44
N GLY A 102 18.51 -22.27 1.81
CA GLY A 102 18.43 -21.06 0.98
C GLY A 102 17.94 -19.82 1.75
N GLY A 103 17.74 -19.93 3.07
CA GLY A 103 17.13 -18.92 3.92
C GLY A 103 17.90 -17.61 4.03
N THR A 104 17.27 -16.61 4.64
CA THR A 104 17.76 -15.22 4.71
C THR A 104 19.16 -15.08 5.33
N ASP A 105 19.51 -15.95 6.28
CA ASP A 105 20.81 -15.94 6.95
C ASP A 105 21.96 -16.39 6.02
N HIS A 106 21.62 -17.07 4.93
CA HIS A 106 22.56 -17.67 3.98
C HIS A 106 22.62 -16.92 2.64
N TRP A 107 21.75 -15.95 2.37
CA TRP A 107 21.65 -15.29 1.07
C TRP A 107 22.98 -14.80 0.50
N ALA A 108 23.82 -14.19 1.34
CA ALA A 108 25.12 -13.68 0.93
C ALA A 108 26.15 -14.77 0.59
N ASP A 109 25.94 -16.00 1.03
CA ASP A 109 26.81 -17.14 0.73
C ASP A 109 26.36 -17.91 -0.53
N LEU A 110 25.11 -17.70 -1.00
CA LEU A 110 24.56 -18.43 -2.15
C LEU A 110 25.20 -18.00 -3.48
N ALA A 111 25.60 -16.73 -3.60
CA ALA A 111 26.21 -16.18 -4.80
C ALA A 111 27.05 -14.94 -4.46
N LYS A 112 28.10 -14.68 -5.24
CA LYS A 112 28.99 -13.54 -5.03
C LYS A 112 28.24 -12.20 -5.15
N GLU A 113 27.27 -12.14 -6.05
CA GLU A 113 26.45 -10.95 -6.31
C GLU A 113 25.58 -10.57 -5.10
N ASN A 114 25.31 -11.52 -4.19
CA ASN A 114 24.50 -11.31 -3.00
C ASN A 114 25.31 -10.76 -1.80
N GLU A 115 26.59 -10.39 -1.98
CA GLU A 115 27.46 -9.93 -0.90
C GLU A 115 26.85 -8.78 -0.07
N LEU A 116 26.08 -7.91 -0.72
CA LEU A 116 25.37 -6.80 -0.07
C LEU A 116 24.30 -7.27 0.92
N CYS A 117 23.75 -8.48 0.77
CA CYS A 117 22.80 -9.02 1.73
C CYS A 117 23.39 -9.17 3.14
N ARG A 118 24.72 -9.27 3.27
CA ARG A 118 25.45 -9.28 4.56
C ARG A 118 26.19 -7.98 4.84
N LYS A 119 26.86 -7.41 3.83
CA LYS A 119 27.79 -6.28 4.02
C LYS A 119 27.15 -4.91 3.81
N GLY A 120 25.96 -4.85 3.21
CA GLY A 120 25.25 -3.61 2.94
C GLY A 120 24.92 -2.86 4.25
N GLN A 121 25.16 -1.56 4.25
CA GLN A 121 24.87 -0.64 5.36
C GLN A 121 23.59 0.17 5.13
N GLN A 122 22.93 -0.05 4.00
CA GLN A 122 21.65 0.53 3.64
C GLN A 122 20.62 -0.56 3.35
N ASN A 123 20.75 -1.74 3.97
CA ASN A 123 19.82 -2.82 3.77
C ASN A 123 18.40 -2.49 4.28
N SER A 124 17.40 -3.06 3.61
CA SER A 124 15.98 -3.03 3.96
C SER A 124 15.48 -4.46 4.24
N PRO A 125 14.41 -4.66 5.03
CA PRO A 125 13.54 -3.65 5.64
C PRO A 125 14.09 -3.10 6.96
N VAL A 126 13.47 -2.04 7.47
CA VAL A 126 13.80 -1.42 8.77
C VAL A 126 12.54 -1.24 9.63
N ASP A 127 12.72 -0.99 10.93
CA ASP A 127 11.64 -0.44 11.76
C ASP A 127 11.52 1.07 11.54
N LEU A 128 10.29 1.54 11.29
CA LEU A 128 10.00 2.94 11.01
C LEU A 128 9.78 3.73 12.32
N GLU A 129 10.79 3.72 13.18
CA GLU A 129 10.79 4.39 14.48
C GLU A 129 11.61 5.68 14.50
N ASN A 130 11.24 6.61 15.39
CA ASN A 130 11.98 7.85 15.65
C ASN A 130 12.32 8.71 14.40
N PRO A 131 11.35 8.97 13.48
CA PRO A 131 11.64 9.69 12.25
C PRO A 131 11.92 11.17 12.47
N ILE A 132 12.73 11.75 11.57
CA ILE A 132 12.88 13.20 11.44
C ILE A 132 11.72 13.73 10.60
N ARG A 133 10.93 14.64 11.15
CA ARG A 133 9.87 15.32 10.38
C ARG A 133 10.52 16.26 9.37
N ALA A 134 10.15 16.12 8.10
CA ALA A 134 10.71 16.90 7.01
C ALA A 134 9.64 17.35 6.01
N GLU A 135 9.91 18.44 5.29
CA GLU A 135 9.10 18.87 4.15
C GLU A 135 9.51 18.05 2.92
N LEU A 136 8.90 16.88 2.74
CA LEU A 136 9.24 15.94 1.65
C LEU A 136 8.57 16.30 0.31
N GLY A 137 7.80 17.38 0.28
CA GLY A 137 6.93 17.72 -0.84
C GLY A 137 5.75 16.75 -0.98
N PRO A 138 4.91 16.93 -2.01
CA PRO A 138 3.78 16.05 -2.22
C PRO A 138 4.20 14.68 -2.74
N LEU A 139 3.60 13.63 -2.20
CA LEU A 139 3.54 12.33 -2.87
C LEU A 139 2.42 12.37 -3.92
N ARG A 140 2.78 12.15 -5.19
CA ARG A 140 1.83 12.05 -6.30
C ARG A 140 1.80 10.62 -6.80
N LEU A 141 0.64 10.00 -6.76
CA LEU A 141 0.39 8.64 -7.24
C LEU A 141 -0.60 8.74 -8.38
N ASP A 142 -0.15 8.44 -9.60
CA ASP A 142 -0.96 8.48 -10.81
C ASP A 142 -0.90 7.11 -11.47
N TYR A 143 -1.84 6.24 -11.09
CA TYR A 143 -1.92 4.88 -11.60
C TYR A 143 -3.07 4.72 -12.59
N ARG A 144 -2.77 4.05 -13.69
CA ARG A 144 -3.71 3.72 -14.77
C ARG A 144 -4.01 2.22 -14.75
N ALA A 145 -5.13 1.86 -15.35
CA ALA A 145 -5.51 0.45 -15.48
C ALA A 145 -4.59 -0.25 -16.47
N VAL A 146 -4.21 -1.48 -16.13
CA VAL A 146 -3.52 -2.44 -17.00
C VAL A 146 -4.25 -3.78 -16.97
N PRO A 147 -4.03 -4.68 -17.94
CA PRO A 147 -4.59 -6.03 -17.91
C PRO A 147 -4.08 -6.78 -16.67
N LEU A 148 -4.97 -7.50 -15.98
CA LEU A 148 -4.57 -8.29 -14.82
C LEU A 148 -3.89 -9.59 -15.26
N ALA A 149 -2.63 -9.76 -14.88
CA ALA A 149 -1.91 -11.03 -14.94
C ALA A 149 -1.21 -11.27 -13.60
N VAL A 150 -1.47 -12.43 -12.99
CA VAL A 150 -0.93 -12.80 -11.67
C VAL A 150 0.13 -13.87 -11.87
N ARG A 151 1.35 -13.60 -11.40
CA ARG A 151 2.49 -14.52 -11.46
C ARG A 151 2.83 -15.00 -10.06
N ASN A 152 3.06 -16.29 -9.92
CA ASN A 152 3.73 -16.84 -8.76
C ASN A 152 5.23 -16.92 -9.08
N THR A 153 6.06 -16.13 -8.40
CA THR A 153 7.50 -16.08 -8.70
C THR A 153 8.27 -17.25 -8.09
N GLY A 154 7.67 -17.96 -7.13
CA GLY A 154 8.34 -18.88 -6.21
C GLY A 154 8.71 -18.23 -4.88
N HIS A 155 8.73 -16.88 -4.82
CA HIS A 155 9.09 -16.11 -3.64
C HIS A 155 7.98 -15.14 -3.20
N SER A 156 7.08 -14.78 -4.12
CA SER A 156 5.92 -13.94 -3.87
C SER A 156 4.86 -14.14 -4.97
N ILE A 157 3.73 -13.45 -4.81
CA ILE A 157 2.76 -13.21 -5.86
C ILE A 157 2.99 -11.83 -6.44
N GLN A 158 3.21 -11.77 -7.74
CA GLN A 158 3.51 -10.55 -8.47
C GLN A 158 2.39 -10.26 -9.47
N VAL A 159 2.09 -8.97 -9.64
CA VAL A 159 1.24 -8.43 -10.70
C VAL A 159 2.03 -7.38 -11.46
N ASP A 160 2.16 -7.55 -12.76
CA ASP A 160 2.93 -6.64 -13.62
C ASP A 160 2.11 -5.38 -13.92
N LEU A 161 2.76 -4.22 -13.90
CA LEU A 161 2.15 -2.90 -14.11
C LEU A 161 2.74 -2.11 -15.30
N PRO A 162 3.08 -2.73 -16.46
CA PRO A 162 3.71 -2.02 -17.57
C PRO A 162 2.77 -0.94 -18.12
N GLY A 163 3.26 0.30 -18.19
CA GLY A 163 2.44 1.45 -18.59
C GLY A 163 1.36 1.83 -17.57
N GLY A 164 1.35 1.22 -16.38
CA GLY A 164 0.37 1.43 -15.31
C GLY A 164 0.48 2.77 -14.57
N GLY A 165 1.29 3.71 -15.06
CA GLY A 165 1.52 5.01 -14.42
C GLY A 165 2.66 4.92 -13.40
N GLY A 166 2.58 5.65 -12.29
CA GLY A 166 3.63 5.59 -11.27
C GLY A 166 3.57 6.64 -10.17
N MET A 167 4.74 6.93 -9.62
CA MET A 167 4.93 7.74 -8.42
C MET A 167 5.83 8.95 -8.73
N ARG A 168 5.51 10.11 -8.14
CA ARG A 168 6.44 11.25 -8.06
C ARG A 168 6.58 11.68 -6.61
N VAL A 169 7.82 11.80 -6.15
CA VAL A 169 8.18 12.16 -4.78
C VAL A 169 9.55 12.82 -4.77
N GLY A 170 9.76 13.85 -3.92
CA GLY A 170 11.06 14.50 -3.78
C GLY A 170 11.67 15.02 -5.09
N GLY A 171 10.84 15.47 -6.03
CA GLY A 171 11.27 15.95 -7.36
C GLY A 171 11.61 14.87 -8.38
N ARG A 172 11.56 13.58 -7.99
CA ARG A 172 11.84 12.44 -8.88
C ARG A 172 10.54 11.82 -9.40
N GLN A 173 10.61 11.21 -10.58
CA GLN A 173 9.51 10.50 -11.22
C GLN A 173 9.93 9.05 -11.46
N TYR A 174 9.02 8.13 -11.15
CA TYR A 174 9.22 6.70 -11.30
C TYR A 174 8.03 6.07 -12.00
N GLU A 175 8.29 5.20 -12.96
CA GLU A 175 7.26 4.40 -13.65
C GLU A 175 7.07 3.06 -12.94
N ALA A 176 5.82 2.66 -12.74
CA ALA A 176 5.48 1.40 -12.09
C ALA A 176 5.91 0.21 -12.95
N LEU A 177 6.52 -0.78 -12.31
CA LEU A 177 6.99 -2.01 -12.92
C LEU A 177 6.10 -3.18 -12.51
N GLN A 178 5.92 -3.37 -11.21
CA GLN A 178 5.11 -4.44 -10.65
C GLN A 178 4.63 -4.10 -9.24
N ILE A 179 3.67 -4.87 -8.74
CA ILE A 179 3.35 -4.98 -7.33
C ILE A 179 3.53 -6.43 -6.87
N HIS A 180 4.07 -6.63 -5.67
CA HIS A 180 4.17 -7.95 -5.02
C HIS A 180 3.87 -7.86 -3.52
N PHE A 181 3.70 -9.02 -2.87
CA PHE A 181 3.15 -9.11 -1.51
C PHE A 181 4.01 -9.95 -0.57
N HIS A 182 4.07 -9.53 0.69
CA HIS A 182 4.76 -10.20 1.77
C HIS A 182 3.81 -10.52 2.93
N HIS A 183 4.04 -11.65 3.57
CA HIS A 183 3.41 -12.11 4.80
C HIS A 183 4.48 -12.68 5.74
N PRO A 184 4.62 -12.16 6.98
CA PRO A 184 4.01 -10.92 7.48
C PRO A 184 4.60 -9.67 6.78
N SER A 185 4.31 -8.46 7.25
CA SER A 185 4.98 -7.25 6.72
C SER A 185 6.50 -7.34 6.87
N GLU A 186 7.25 -6.76 5.95
CA GLU A 186 8.72 -6.70 6.01
C GLU A 186 9.18 -5.57 6.93
N HIS A 187 8.58 -4.40 6.79
CA HIS A 187 8.79 -3.26 7.70
C HIS A 187 8.03 -3.45 9.01
N LEU A 188 8.53 -2.77 10.05
CA LEU A 188 7.77 -2.48 11.27
C LEU A 188 7.39 -1.00 11.29
N LEU A 189 6.33 -0.66 12.05
CA LEU A 189 5.98 0.71 12.38
C LEU A 189 6.01 0.91 13.90
N ASN A 190 7.09 1.48 14.42
CA ASN A 190 7.31 1.64 15.86
C ASN A 190 7.20 0.30 16.60
N GLY A 191 7.93 -0.72 16.12
CA GLY A 191 7.93 -2.07 16.67
C GLY A 191 6.70 -2.92 16.33
N ARG A 192 5.66 -2.35 15.70
CA ARG A 192 4.44 -3.11 15.31
C ARG A 192 4.63 -3.78 13.96
N ARG A 193 4.45 -5.10 13.94
CA ARG A 193 4.36 -5.93 12.72
C ARG A 193 2.92 -5.89 12.19
N PHE A 194 2.76 -5.82 10.87
CA PHE A 194 1.47 -5.95 10.21
C PHE A 194 1.29 -7.34 9.61
N PRO A 195 0.05 -7.83 9.45
CA PRO A 195 -0.22 -9.13 8.85
C PRO A 195 0.33 -9.28 7.44
N MET A 196 0.37 -8.23 6.64
CA MET A 196 0.92 -8.27 5.28
C MET A 196 1.51 -6.90 4.88
N GLU A 197 2.29 -6.89 3.81
CA GLU A 197 2.81 -5.67 3.17
C GLU A 197 2.85 -5.85 1.66
N ALA A 198 2.52 -4.81 0.91
CA ALA A 198 2.65 -4.78 -0.54
C ALA A 198 3.75 -3.81 -0.96
N HIS A 199 4.52 -4.20 -1.97
CA HIS A 199 5.56 -3.37 -2.58
C HIS A 199 5.20 -3.09 -4.04
N ILE A 200 4.95 -1.83 -4.36
CA ILE A 200 4.89 -1.37 -5.75
C ILE A 200 6.28 -0.90 -6.15
N VAL A 201 6.95 -1.67 -7.00
CA VAL A 201 8.29 -1.35 -7.51
C VAL A 201 8.17 -0.44 -8.71
N HIS A 202 8.98 0.61 -8.71
CA HIS A 202 9.06 1.58 -9.79
C HIS A 202 10.51 1.82 -10.20
N LYS A 203 10.70 2.37 -11.39
CA LYS A 203 12.03 2.74 -11.92
C LYS A 203 12.03 4.17 -12.47
N GLY A 204 13.06 4.92 -12.10
CA GLY A 204 13.31 6.27 -12.59
C GLY A 204 14.06 6.26 -13.93
N PRO A 205 14.13 7.41 -14.64
CA PRO A 205 14.83 7.53 -15.93
C PRO A 205 16.32 7.19 -15.87
N ASP A 206 16.95 7.37 -14.71
CA ASP A 206 18.35 7.05 -14.44
C ASP A 206 18.57 5.59 -14.01
N GLY A 207 17.50 4.79 -13.97
CA GLY A 207 17.53 3.40 -13.54
C GLY A 207 17.38 3.19 -12.04
N THR A 208 17.35 4.26 -11.23
CA THR A 208 17.14 4.16 -9.78
C THR A 208 15.77 3.55 -9.47
N LEU A 209 15.72 2.64 -8.52
CA LEU A 209 14.45 2.05 -8.06
C LEU A 209 13.80 2.92 -6.99
N GLY A 210 12.48 3.03 -7.08
CA GLY A 210 11.63 3.61 -6.03
C GLY A 210 10.56 2.60 -5.63
N VAL A 211 10.40 2.34 -4.35
CA VAL A 211 9.41 1.37 -3.86
C VAL A 211 8.39 2.07 -2.98
N LEU A 212 7.11 1.96 -3.35
CA LEU A 212 6.01 2.35 -2.50
C LEU A 212 5.57 1.13 -1.69
N ALA A 213 5.72 1.19 -0.38
CA ALA A 213 5.35 0.14 0.55
C ALA A 213 4.04 0.47 1.25
N ILE A 214 3.13 -0.52 1.32
CA ILE A 214 1.81 -0.36 1.91
C ILE A 214 1.58 -1.50 2.90
N PHE A 215 1.48 -1.17 4.18
CA PHE A 215 1.03 -2.11 5.20
C PHE A 215 -0.41 -2.54 4.94
N PHE A 216 -0.71 -3.81 5.16
CA PHE A 216 -2.06 -4.35 5.11
C PHE A 216 -2.48 -4.71 6.54
N GLU A 217 -3.69 -4.33 6.93
CA GLU A 217 -4.28 -4.70 8.21
C GLU A 217 -5.64 -5.37 8.04
N THR A 218 -6.04 -6.17 9.02
CA THR A 218 -7.35 -6.82 9.02
C THR A 218 -8.47 -5.78 9.11
N GLY A 219 -9.42 -5.84 8.18
CA GLY A 219 -10.56 -4.95 8.10
C GLY A 219 -11.48 -5.30 6.94
N THR A 220 -11.91 -4.29 6.19
CA THR A 220 -12.81 -4.45 5.04
C THR A 220 -12.13 -5.27 3.92
N PRO A 221 -12.81 -6.25 3.29
CA PRO A 221 -12.25 -6.96 2.14
C PRO A 221 -11.88 -6.03 0.99
N ASN A 222 -10.67 -6.20 0.43
CA ASN A 222 -10.26 -5.47 -0.77
C ASN A 222 -10.61 -6.27 -2.03
N ARG A 223 -11.43 -5.70 -2.93
CA ARG A 223 -11.90 -6.38 -4.14
C ARG A 223 -10.79 -6.66 -5.17
N ALA A 224 -9.77 -5.82 -5.26
CA ALA A 224 -8.67 -6.04 -6.19
C ALA A 224 -7.74 -7.14 -5.68
N PHE A 225 -7.44 -7.14 -4.39
CA PHE A 225 -6.70 -8.22 -3.76
C PHE A 225 -7.42 -9.56 -3.88
N GLN A 226 -8.76 -9.58 -3.77
CA GLN A 226 -9.53 -10.81 -4.05
C GLN A 226 -9.29 -11.34 -5.47
N ARG A 227 -9.32 -10.45 -6.49
CA ARG A 227 -9.04 -10.87 -7.88
C ARG A 227 -7.62 -11.43 -8.04
N VAL A 228 -6.65 -10.89 -7.29
CA VAL A 228 -5.28 -11.43 -7.26
C VAL A 228 -5.28 -12.84 -6.64
N LEU A 229 -5.92 -13.02 -5.48
CA LEU A 229 -6.00 -14.31 -4.79
C LEU A 229 -6.72 -15.37 -5.64
N ASP A 230 -7.85 -15.03 -6.26
CA ASP A 230 -8.62 -15.95 -7.12
C ASP A 230 -7.83 -16.40 -8.37
N ALA A 231 -6.90 -15.55 -8.83
CA ALA A 231 -6.07 -15.79 -9.99
C ALA A 231 -4.65 -16.27 -9.65
N MET A 232 -4.28 -16.35 -8.37
CA MET A 232 -2.97 -16.77 -7.91
C MET A 232 -2.65 -18.20 -8.38
N PRO A 233 -1.60 -18.40 -9.18
CA PRO A 233 -1.12 -19.74 -9.50
C PRO A 233 -0.48 -20.40 -8.27
N HIS A 234 -0.68 -21.70 -8.07
CA HIS A 234 -0.08 -22.42 -6.94
C HIS A 234 1.37 -22.88 -7.19
N LYS A 235 1.81 -22.96 -8.45
CA LYS A 235 3.17 -23.41 -8.79
C LYS A 235 4.05 -22.21 -9.14
N ALA A 236 5.28 -22.22 -8.62
CA ALA A 236 6.32 -21.25 -8.96
C ALA A 236 6.55 -21.17 -10.48
N GLY A 237 6.82 -19.97 -10.97
CA GLY A 237 7.07 -19.67 -12.38
C GLY A 237 5.82 -19.57 -13.25
N GLN A 238 4.63 -19.92 -12.74
CA GLN A 238 3.39 -19.82 -13.50
C GLN A 238 2.83 -18.39 -13.49
N THR A 239 2.26 -18.00 -14.63
CA THR A 239 1.51 -16.74 -14.79
C THR A 239 0.10 -17.07 -15.25
N ARG A 240 -0.90 -16.43 -14.64
CA ARG A 240 -2.32 -16.54 -14.99
C ARG A 240 -2.87 -15.16 -15.38
N PRO A 241 -3.04 -14.89 -16.68
CA PRO A 241 -3.84 -13.77 -17.17
C PRO A 241 -5.30 -13.95 -16.76
N VAL A 242 -5.99 -12.85 -16.44
CA VAL A 242 -7.40 -12.85 -16.11
C VAL A 242 -8.16 -12.10 -17.21
N GLU A 243 -8.89 -12.85 -18.02
CA GLU A 243 -9.60 -12.31 -19.19
C GLU A 243 -10.54 -11.17 -18.79
N LYS A 244 -10.48 -10.05 -19.52
CA LYS A 244 -11.32 -8.84 -19.31
C LYS A 244 -11.20 -8.21 -17.92
N ALA A 245 -10.24 -8.61 -17.10
CA ALA A 245 -9.97 -7.98 -15.81
C ALA A 245 -8.82 -6.98 -15.93
N THR A 246 -8.94 -5.90 -15.16
CA THR A 246 -7.89 -4.89 -15.04
C THR A 246 -7.54 -4.65 -13.58
N VAL A 247 -6.38 -4.05 -13.38
CA VAL A 247 -5.84 -3.68 -12.08
C VAL A 247 -5.11 -2.34 -12.19
N ARG A 248 -5.10 -1.58 -11.11
CA ARG A 248 -4.32 -0.35 -10.94
C ARG A 248 -3.44 -0.49 -9.71
N GLY A 249 -2.27 0.16 -9.70
CA GLY A 249 -1.51 0.34 -8.45
C GLY A 249 -2.34 1.03 -7.36
N SER A 250 -3.25 1.94 -7.76
CA SER A 250 -4.18 2.62 -6.85
C SER A 250 -5.23 1.72 -6.21
N ASP A 251 -5.46 0.51 -6.71
CA ASP A 251 -6.39 -0.45 -6.12
C ASP A 251 -5.88 -1.01 -4.76
N PHE A 252 -4.59 -0.79 -4.47
CA PHE A 252 -3.89 -1.24 -3.26
C PHE A 252 -3.47 -0.08 -2.35
N LEU A 253 -4.03 1.11 -2.53
CA LEU A 253 -3.77 2.25 -1.68
C LEU A 253 -4.83 2.38 -0.56
N PRO A 254 -4.45 2.88 0.62
CA PRO A 254 -5.42 3.24 1.65
C PRO A 254 -6.47 4.23 1.12
N VAL A 255 -7.68 4.18 1.67
CA VAL A 255 -8.83 5.00 1.21
C VAL A 255 -8.64 6.50 1.51
N GLN A 256 -7.73 6.83 2.44
CA GLN A 256 -7.43 8.19 2.86
C GLN A 256 -6.78 8.98 1.72
N LYS A 257 -7.21 10.24 1.56
CA LYS A 257 -6.67 11.14 0.52
C LYS A 257 -5.30 11.69 0.89
N ASP A 258 -5.12 12.05 2.16
CA ASP A 258 -3.86 12.61 2.67
C ASP A 258 -3.02 11.48 3.26
N LEU A 259 -2.15 10.92 2.41
CA LEU A 259 -1.26 9.83 2.77
C LEU A 259 0.02 10.39 3.40
N ALA A 260 0.20 10.14 4.70
CA ALA A 260 1.47 10.41 5.35
C ALA A 260 2.43 9.27 5.06
N PHE A 261 3.70 9.57 4.84
CA PHE A 261 4.68 8.56 4.44
C PHE A 261 6.03 8.79 5.09
N TYR A 262 6.76 7.69 5.22
CA TYR A 262 8.16 7.64 5.59
C TYR A 262 8.99 7.57 4.32
N ARG A 263 10.20 8.13 4.34
CA ARG A 263 11.15 8.03 3.23
C ARG A 263 12.56 7.80 3.73
N TYR A 264 13.25 6.85 3.12
CA TYR A 264 14.66 6.55 3.42
C TYR A 264 15.35 5.87 2.21
N GLU A 265 16.68 5.95 2.15
CA GLU A 265 17.47 5.20 1.17
C GLU A 265 17.75 3.80 1.70
N GLY A 266 17.39 2.78 0.92
CA GLY A 266 17.44 1.39 1.33
C GLY A 266 17.96 0.46 0.26
N SER A 267 17.58 -0.81 0.36
CA SER A 267 17.93 -1.86 -0.60
C SER A 267 16.69 -2.59 -1.11
N LEU A 268 16.87 -3.46 -2.08
CA LEU A 268 15.95 -4.57 -2.31
C LEU A 268 15.92 -5.46 -1.05
N THR A 269 14.74 -6.00 -0.73
CA THR A 269 14.53 -6.92 0.40
C THR A 269 14.74 -8.38 0.03
N THR A 270 15.12 -8.64 -1.21
CA THR A 270 15.49 -9.94 -1.75
C THR A 270 16.90 -9.88 -2.33
N PRO A 271 17.59 -11.02 -2.50
CA PRO A 271 18.82 -11.08 -3.27
C PRO A 271 18.68 -10.40 -4.65
N PRO A 272 19.68 -9.63 -5.11
CA PRO A 272 21.03 -9.48 -4.55
C PRO A 272 21.16 -8.38 -3.45
N CYS A 273 20.05 -7.91 -2.89
CA CYS A 273 20.01 -6.87 -1.85
C CYS A 273 20.68 -5.56 -2.30
N THR A 274 20.58 -5.22 -3.59
CA THR A 274 21.15 -3.99 -4.14
C THR A 274 20.62 -2.77 -3.40
N GLU A 275 21.54 -1.93 -2.93
CA GLU A 275 21.25 -0.67 -2.24
C GLU A 275 20.76 0.43 -3.21
N THR A 276 20.59 1.66 -2.71
CA THR A 276 20.13 2.86 -3.45
C THR A 276 18.67 2.82 -3.92
N VAL A 277 17.83 2.06 -3.22
CA VAL A 277 16.37 2.07 -3.42
C VAL A 277 15.75 3.23 -2.64
N ASP A 278 14.97 4.09 -3.31
CA ASP A 278 14.18 5.15 -2.67
C ASP A 278 12.89 4.55 -2.09
N TRP A 279 12.91 4.24 -0.80
CA TRP A 279 11.75 3.68 -0.10
C TRP A 279 10.79 4.78 0.30
N VAL A 280 9.52 4.61 -0.05
CA VAL A 280 8.38 5.41 0.40
C VAL A 280 7.40 4.47 1.10
N VAL A 281 7.30 4.53 2.43
CA VAL A 281 6.40 3.65 3.19
C VAL A 281 5.21 4.43 3.71
N LEU A 282 4.00 4.05 3.31
CA LEU A 282 2.78 4.71 3.79
C LEU A 282 2.56 4.43 5.28
N SER A 283 2.20 5.47 6.02
CA SER A 283 1.87 5.36 7.45
C SER A 283 0.51 4.70 7.68
N GLN A 284 -0.43 4.97 6.77
CA GLN A 284 -1.78 4.41 6.82
C GLN A 284 -1.78 3.03 6.14
N PRO A 285 -2.31 1.99 6.80
CA PRO A 285 -2.45 0.68 6.18
C PRO A 285 -3.67 0.63 5.25
N LEU A 286 -3.61 -0.26 4.26
CA LEU A 286 -4.77 -0.73 3.50
C LEU A 286 -5.50 -1.80 4.32
N GLN A 287 -6.83 -1.81 4.29
CA GLN A 287 -7.60 -2.89 4.88
C GLN A 287 -7.81 -4.04 3.89
N VAL A 288 -7.63 -5.26 4.39
CA VAL A 288 -8.01 -6.54 3.75
C VAL A 288 -8.70 -7.42 4.78
N SER A 289 -9.54 -8.36 4.36
CA SER A 289 -10.21 -9.25 5.32
C SER A 289 -9.28 -10.32 5.88
N ALA A 290 -9.58 -10.86 7.06
CA ALA A 290 -8.82 -11.97 7.64
C ALA A 290 -8.73 -13.17 6.67
N ALA A 291 -9.85 -13.55 6.05
CA ALA A 291 -9.88 -14.63 5.06
C ALA A 291 -8.97 -14.39 3.84
N GLN A 292 -8.73 -13.12 3.47
CA GLN A 292 -7.80 -12.78 2.38
C GLN A 292 -6.34 -12.92 2.80
N ILE A 293 -6.02 -12.59 4.06
CA ILE A 293 -4.70 -12.83 4.64
C ILE A 293 -4.45 -14.33 4.72
N ASP A 294 -5.40 -15.09 5.29
CA ASP A 294 -5.30 -16.55 5.44
C ASP A 294 -5.13 -17.25 4.08
N ALA A 295 -5.84 -16.79 3.04
CA ALA A 295 -5.71 -17.34 1.69
C ALA A 295 -4.32 -17.11 1.07
N PHE A 296 -3.68 -15.97 1.37
CA PHE A 296 -2.30 -15.72 0.95
C PHE A 296 -1.32 -16.57 1.76
N GLU A 297 -1.46 -16.58 3.09
CA GLU A 297 -0.63 -17.34 4.02
C GLU A 297 -0.58 -18.84 3.68
N GLN A 298 -1.69 -19.42 3.20
CA GLN A 298 -1.71 -20.82 2.75
C GLN A 298 -0.73 -21.13 1.60
N VAL A 299 -0.40 -20.14 0.77
CA VAL A 299 0.57 -20.28 -0.32
C VAL A 299 1.96 -19.79 0.09
N TYR A 300 2.01 -18.69 0.83
CA TYR A 300 3.23 -18.10 1.38
C TYR A 300 3.11 -17.89 2.89
N PRO A 301 3.40 -18.93 3.71
CA PRO A 301 3.30 -18.82 5.17
C PRO A 301 4.30 -17.84 5.76
N PHE A 302 5.42 -17.65 5.09
CA PHE A 302 6.45 -16.72 5.48
C PHE A 302 7.31 -16.34 4.28
N ASN A 303 7.28 -15.06 3.88
CA ASN A 303 8.14 -14.52 2.83
C ASN A 303 8.63 -13.10 3.16
N ALA A 304 8.98 -12.85 4.42
CA ALA A 304 9.50 -11.56 4.89
C ALA A 304 10.97 -11.69 5.32
N ARG A 305 11.84 -10.81 4.83
CA ARG A 305 13.23 -10.69 5.30
C ARG A 305 13.24 -10.13 6.73
N PRO A 306 14.13 -10.63 7.62
CA PRO A 306 14.38 -10.02 8.92
C PRO A 306 14.77 -8.54 8.83
N LEU A 307 14.44 -7.80 9.89
CA LEU A 307 14.82 -6.39 10.01
C LEU A 307 16.33 -6.18 9.90
N GLN A 308 16.68 -5.04 9.30
CA GLN A 308 18.03 -4.56 9.12
C GLN A 308 18.23 -3.30 9.97
N GLU A 309 19.45 -3.03 10.37
CA GLU A 309 19.75 -1.83 11.15
C GLU A 309 19.64 -0.57 10.29
N LEU A 310 19.07 0.51 10.84
CA LEU A 310 19.01 1.80 10.15
C LEU A 310 20.42 2.40 9.91
N HIS A 311 21.39 2.03 10.75
CA HIS A 311 22.77 2.55 10.74
C HIS A 311 22.81 4.09 10.73
N ARG A 312 23.55 4.71 9.81
CA ARG A 312 23.74 6.17 9.71
C ARG A 312 22.70 6.87 8.82
N ARG A 313 21.66 6.16 8.39
CA ARG A 313 20.62 6.70 7.51
C ARG A 313 19.64 7.55 8.30
N PHE A 314 19.02 8.50 7.61
CA PHE A 314 17.91 9.26 8.15
C PHE A 314 16.59 8.64 7.71
N LEU A 315 15.76 8.30 8.68
CA LEU A 315 14.35 8.03 8.44
C LEU A 315 13.59 9.35 8.45
N LEU A 316 13.04 9.75 7.31
CA LEU A 316 12.26 10.97 7.19
C LEU A 316 10.76 10.65 7.25
N LYS A 317 9.95 11.55 7.80
CA LYS A 317 8.48 11.47 7.77
C LYS A 317 7.88 12.74 7.20
N SER A 318 6.92 12.59 6.29
CA SER A 318 6.15 13.70 5.75
C SER A 318 5.40 14.43 6.87
N ARG A 319 5.26 15.76 6.74
CA ARG A 319 4.46 16.56 7.67
C ARG A 319 2.98 16.20 7.63
#